data_AF-A0A369JV21-F1
#
_entry.id   AF-A0A369JV21-F1
#
_cell.length_a   1.000
_cell.length_b   1.000
_cell.length_c   1.000
_cell.angle_alpha   90.00
_cell.angle_beta   90.00
_cell.angle_gamma   90.00
#
_symmetry.space_group_name_H-M   'P 1'
#
loop_
_entity.id
_entity.type
_entity.pdbx_description
1 polymer ?
#
loop_
_entity_poly.entity_id
_entity_poly.type
_entity_poly.pdbx_seq_one_letter_code
_entity_poly.pdbx_strand_id
1 'polypeptide(L)'
;MLSRHASVYRGILRELRKSAVAPRKTNQTVASNFRNIVQKSMKSGDSAILQDVENALLFLRSQREHKLLLERYNPLIDLTAEERIHATARRATGTRCQHNLYKEN
;
A
#
# COMPACT_ATOMS: atom_id res chain seq x y z
N MET A 1 25.19 10.22 -13.75
CA MET A 1 24.37 10.23 -12.52
C MET A 1 23.03 10.87 -12.82
N LEU A 2 21.90 10.29 -12.38
CA LEU A 2 20.57 10.90 -12.54
C LEU A 2 20.42 12.06 -11.55
N SER A 3 19.73 13.14 -11.94
CA SER A 3 19.46 14.25 -11.03
C SER A 3 18.62 13.77 -9.82
N ARG A 4 18.85 14.37 -8.64
CA ARG A 4 18.10 14.04 -7.41
C ARG A 4 16.58 14.08 -7.66
N HIS A 5 16.10 15.13 -8.32
CA HIS A 5 14.72 15.32 -8.74
C HIS A 5 14.17 14.14 -9.57
N ALA A 6 14.94 13.68 -10.57
CA ALA A 6 14.54 12.56 -11.41
C ALA A 6 14.48 11.24 -10.63
N SER A 7 15.40 11.02 -9.70
CA SER A 7 15.42 9.83 -8.84
C SER A 7 14.20 9.78 -7.92
N VAL A 8 13.86 10.89 -7.27
CA VAL A 8 12.68 10.98 -6.38
C VAL A 8 11.38 10.78 -7.18
N TYR A 9 11.23 11.46 -8.32
CA TYR A 9 10.06 11.31 -9.19
C TYR A 9 9.88 9.86 -9.67
N ARG A 10 10.96 9.21 -10.12
CA ARG A 10 10.92 7.78 -10.51
C ARG A 10 10.55 6.88 -9.34
N GLY A 11 11.00 7.21 -8.12
CA GLY A 11 10.58 6.55 -6.89
C GLY A 11 9.06 6.60 -6.72
N ILE A 12 8.46 7.78 -6.85
CA ILE A 12 7.01 7.97 -6.72
C ILE A 12 6.26 7.16 -7.76
N LEU A 13 6.66 7.22 -9.04
CA LEU A 13 6.00 6.46 -10.10
C LEU A 13 6.04 4.94 -9.87
N ARG A 14 7.16 4.43 -9.33
CA ARG A 14 7.29 3.02 -8.98
C ARG A 14 6.35 2.64 -7.83
N GLU A 15 6.24 3.50 -6.82
CA GLU A 15 5.34 3.26 -5.70
C GLU A 15 3.87 3.34 -6.10
N LEU A 16 3.47 4.34 -6.89
CA LEU A 16 2.11 4.43 -7.46
C LEU A 16 1.74 3.20 -8.29
N ARG A 17 2.71 2.62 -9.02
CA ARG A 17 2.49 1.38 -9.78
C ARG A 17 2.36 0.14 -8.88
N LYS A 18 3.06 0.11 -7.74
CA LYS A 18 2.97 -0.99 -6.77
C LYS A 18 1.69 -0.94 -5.94
N SER A 19 1.17 0.26 -5.67
CA SER A 19 -0.07 0.45 -4.90
C SER A 19 -1.34 0.43 -5.76
N ALA A 20 -1.22 0.37 -7.09
CA ALA A 20 -2.35 0.29 -7.99
C ALA A 20 -3.15 -1.01 -7.81
N VAL A 21 -4.48 -0.90 -7.85
CA VAL A 21 -5.42 -2.04 -7.74
C VAL A 21 -5.21 -3.03 -8.89
N ALA A 22 -5.02 -2.52 -10.11
CA ALA A 22 -4.72 -3.34 -11.28
C ALA A 22 -3.25 -3.18 -11.67
N PRO A 23 -2.54 -4.29 -11.97
CA PRO A 23 -1.14 -4.23 -12.35
C PRO A 23 -0.96 -3.35 -13.57
N ARG A 24 0.00 -2.43 -13.51
CA ARG A 24 0.38 -1.50 -14.60
C ARG A 24 -0.65 -0.40 -14.92
N LYS A 25 -1.79 -0.31 -14.23
CA LYS A 25 -2.74 0.81 -14.40
C LYS A 25 -2.54 1.85 -13.31
N THR A 26 -1.80 2.91 -13.62
CA THR A 26 -1.65 4.07 -12.73
C THR A 26 -2.61 5.18 -13.13
N ASN A 27 -3.15 5.91 -12.16
CA ASN A 27 -3.96 7.09 -12.45
C ASN A 27 -3.09 8.18 -13.09
N GLN A 28 -3.36 8.49 -14.36
CA GLN A 28 -2.57 9.43 -15.15
C GLN A 28 -2.64 10.86 -14.61
N THR A 29 -3.78 11.26 -14.03
CA THR A 29 -3.96 12.59 -13.42
C THR A 29 -3.02 12.75 -12.23
N VAL A 30 -2.99 11.76 -11.34
CA VAL A 30 -2.11 11.77 -10.17
C VAL A 30 -0.64 11.83 -10.58
N ALA A 31 -0.23 11.01 -11.55
CA ALA A 31 1.14 11.03 -12.08
C ALA A 31 1.51 12.39 -12.69
N SER A 32 0.58 13.02 -13.42
CA SER A 32 0.79 14.36 -14.00
C SER A 32 0.92 15.45 -12.94
N ASN A 33 0.15 15.37 -11.84
CA ASN A 33 0.24 16.32 -10.73
C ASN A 33 1.62 16.26 -10.06
N PHE A 34 2.11 15.05 -9.75
CA PHE A 34 3.46 14.88 -9.20
C PHE A 34 4.55 15.36 -10.16
N ARG A 35 4.37 15.15 -11.48
CA ARG A 35 5.28 15.69 -12.48
C ARG A 35 5.33 17.21 -12.43
N ASN A 36 4.17 17.87 -12.34
CA ASN A 36 4.09 19.33 -12.27
C ASN A 36 4.75 19.87 -10.99
N ILE A 37 4.56 19.22 -9.85
CA ILE A 37 5.19 19.59 -8.57
C ILE A 37 6.72 19.49 -8.66
N VAL A 38 7.25 18.38 -9.17
CA VAL A 38 8.70 18.19 -9.34
C VAL A 38 9.27 19.18 -10.36
N GLN A 39 8.56 19.46 -11.45
CA GLN A 39 8.97 20.48 -12.42
C GLN A 39 8.98 21.88 -11.80
N LYS A 40 8.00 22.18 -10.93
CA LYS A 40 7.96 23.44 -10.18
C LYS A 40 9.18 23.54 -9.27
N SER A 41 9.52 22.50 -8.51
CA SER A 41 10.69 22.50 -7.63
C SER A 41 12.00 22.68 -8.40
N MET A 42 12.12 22.07 -9.58
CA MET A 42 13.28 22.25 -10.46
C MET A 42 13.44 23.69 -10.93
N LYS A 43 12.33 24.37 -11.24
CA LYS A 43 12.35 25.75 -11.75
C LYS A 43 12.53 26.79 -10.65
N SER A 44 11.93 26.57 -9.48
CA SER A 44 12.04 27.50 -8.35
C SER A 44 13.39 27.38 -7.62
N GLY A 45 14.09 26.25 -7.75
CA GLY A 45 15.35 26.00 -7.03
C GLY A 45 15.16 25.81 -5.52
N ASP A 46 13.91 25.73 -5.07
CA ASP A 46 13.54 25.64 -3.67
C ASP A 46 13.73 24.20 -3.17
N SER A 47 14.62 24.03 -2.19
CA SER A 47 14.94 22.74 -1.61
C SER A 47 13.81 22.20 -0.72
N ALA A 48 12.96 23.07 -0.18
CA ALA A 48 11.83 22.66 0.68
C ALA A 48 10.82 21.81 -0.09
N ILE A 49 10.45 22.24 -1.30
CA ILE A 49 9.49 21.51 -2.15
C ILE A 49 10.03 20.10 -2.48
N LEU A 50 11.34 19.98 -2.71
CA LEU A 50 11.93 18.68 -2.99
C LEU A 50 11.88 17.76 -1.76
N GLN A 51 12.12 18.32 -0.55
CA GLN A 51 11.98 17.57 0.70
C GLN A 51 10.54 17.09 0.91
N ASP A 52 9.54 17.93 0.61
CA ASP A 52 8.13 17.55 0.69
C ASP A 52 7.80 16.38 -0.25
N VAL A 53 8.39 16.37 -1.44
CA VAL A 53 8.22 15.28 -2.40
C VAL A 53 8.91 13.99 -1.92
N GLU A 54 10.07 14.09 -1.26
CA GLU A 54 10.74 12.95 -0.61
C GLU A 54 9.91 12.41 0.57
N ASN A 55 9.32 13.29 1.38
CA ASN A 55 8.41 12.94 2.46
C ASN A 55 7.15 12.24 1.92
N ALA A 56 6.58 12.75 0.83
CA ALA A 56 5.46 12.12 0.14
C ALA A 56 5.81 10.72 -0.36
N LEU A 57 7.02 10.52 -0.91
CA LEU A 57 7.50 9.20 -1.31
C LEU A 57 7.61 8.23 -0.12
N LEU A 58 8.13 8.70 1.02
CA LEU A 58 8.20 7.90 2.25
C LEU A 58 6.80 7.51 2.75
N PHE A 59 5.87 8.46 2.74
CA PHE A 59 4.47 8.21 3.12
C PHE A 59 3.79 7.18 2.22
N LEU A 60 3.99 7.24 0.90
CA LEU A 60 3.42 6.24 -0.02
C LEU A 60 3.96 4.82 0.26
N ARG A 61 5.24 4.71 0.64
CA ARG A 61 5.84 3.43 1.03
C ARG A 61 5.25 2.90 2.33
N SER A 62 5.13 3.75 3.36
CA SER A 62 4.57 3.36 4.64
C SER A 62 3.10 2.95 4.53
N GLN A 63 2.32 3.62 3.67
CA GLN A 63 0.93 3.22 3.37
C GLN A 63 0.84 1.81 2.78
N ARG A 64 1.71 1.49 1.81
CA ARG A 64 1.76 0.14 1.23
C ARG A 64 2.13 -0.91 2.27
N GLU A 65 3.16 -0.65 3.07
CA GLU A 65 3.62 -1.57 4.10
C GLU A 65 2.58 -1.76 5.20
N HIS A 66 1.94 -0.69 5.64
CA HIS A 66 0.83 -0.74 6.58
C HIS A 66 -0.30 -1.63 6.07
N LYS A 67 -0.69 -1.49 4.80
CA LYS A 67 -1.70 -2.36 4.19
C LYS A 67 -1.28 -3.84 4.21
N LEU A 68 -0.04 -4.14 3.85
CA LEU A 68 0.49 -5.51 3.87
C LEU A 68 0.52 -6.11 5.28
N LEU A 69 0.83 -5.30 6.29
CA LEU A 69 0.82 -5.72 7.69
C LEU A 69 -0.61 -6.00 8.18
N LEU A 70 -1.56 -5.15 7.80
CA LEU A 70 -2.98 -5.38 8.12
C LEU A 70 -3.49 -6.68 7.51
N GLU A 71 -3.23 -6.93 6.23
CA GLU A 71 -3.62 -8.16 5.55
C GLU A 71 -3.05 -9.42 6.22
N ARG A 72 -1.82 -9.34 6.75
CA ARG A 72 -1.15 -10.48 7.41
C ARG A 72 -1.67 -10.74 8.82
N TYR A 73 -1.79 -9.71 9.64
CA TYR A 73 -2.05 -9.86 11.08
C TYR A 73 -3.53 -9.69 11.44
N ASN A 74 -4.30 -8.98 10.63
CA ASN A 74 -5.74 -8.77 10.87
C ASN A 74 -6.56 -8.85 9.56
N PRO A 75 -6.68 -10.05 8.97
CA PRO A 75 -7.40 -10.24 7.70
C PRO A 75 -8.91 -10.01 7.80
N LEU A 76 -9.46 -9.87 9.01
CA LEU A 76 -10.90 -9.68 9.24
C LEU A 76 -11.27 -8.20 9.46
N ILE A 77 -10.31 -7.28 9.29
CA ILE A 77 -10.50 -5.86 9.62
C ILE A 77 -11.50 -5.16 8.70
N ASP A 78 -11.52 -5.53 7.42
CA ASP A 78 -12.38 -4.90 6.40
C ASP A 78 -13.80 -5.49 6.37
N LEU A 79 -14.07 -6.54 7.15
CA LEU A 79 -15.35 -7.24 7.16
C LEU A 79 -16.39 -6.51 8.02
N THR A 80 -17.64 -6.53 7.57
CA THR A 80 -18.78 -6.10 8.39
C THR A 80 -18.95 -7.03 9.60
N ALA A 81 -19.75 -6.62 10.58
CA ALA A 81 -19.95 -7.41 11.80
C ALA A 81 -20.50 -8.83 11.51
N GLU A 82 -21.43 -8.93 10.56
CA GLU A 82 -22.04 -10.20 10.15
C GLU A 82 -21.01 -11.11 9.44
N GLU A 83 -20.25 -10.55 8.50
CA GLU A 83 -19.20 -11.29 7.80
C GLU A 83 -18.08 -11.74 8.74
N ARG A 84 -17.76 -10.95 9.78
CA ARG A 84 -16.83 -11.35 10.84
C ARG A 84 -17.34 -12.54 11.64
N ILE A 85 -18.63 -12.55 12.01
CA ILE A 85 -19.25 -13.68 12.71
C ILE A 85 -19.16 -14.94 11.86
N HIS A 86 -19.49 -14.85 10.56
CA HIS A 86 -19.40 -15.98 9.64
C HIS A 86 -17.96 -16.47 9.42
N ALA A 87 -16.98 -15.57 9.25
CA ALA A 87 -15.57 -15.93 9.09
C ALA A 87 -14.99 -16.59 10.36
N THR A 88 -15.37 -16.07 11.53
CA THR A 88 -14.97 -16.63 12.83
C THR A 88 -15.60 -18.00 13.07
N ALA A 89 -16.90 -18.15 12.76
CA ALA A 89 -17.61 -19.41 12.86
C ALA A 89 -16.97 -20.50 11.98
N ARG A 90 -16.61 -20.18 10.71
CA ARG A 90 -15.89 -21.11 9.82
C ARG A 90 -14.52 -21.52 10.38
N ARG A 91 -13.79 -20.59 11.01
CA ARG A 91 -12.49 -20.89 11.63
C ARG A 91 -12.65 -21.83 12.84
N ALA A 92 -13.67 -21.61 13.67
CA ALA A 92 -13.95 -22.42 14.85
C ALA A 92 -14.52 -23.81 14.53
N THR A 93 -15.33 -23.94 13.48
CA THR A 93 -15.85 -25.25 13.05
C THR A 93 -14.79 -26.06 12.31
N GLY A 94 -13.94 -25.43 11.49
CA GLY A 94 -12.82 -26.09 10.82
C GLY A 94 -11.79 -26.69 11.77
N THR A 95 -11.46 -26.00 12.87
CA THR A 95 -10.56 -26.53 13.91
C THR A 95 -11.23 -27.62 14.76
N ARG A 96 -12.54 -27.51 15.00
CA ARG A 96 -13.31 -28.54 15.74
C ARG A 96 -13.40 -29.87 14.97
N CYS A 97 -13.49 -29.84 13.63
CA CYS A 97 -13.46 -31.04 12.81
C CYS A 97 -12.09 -31.75 12.84
N GLN A 98 -10.96 -31.02 12.91
CA GLN A 98 -9.65 -31.65 13.02
C GLN A 98 -9.38 -32.23 14.41
N HIS A 99 -9.86 -31.60 15.49
CA HIS A 99 -9.66 -32.12 16.85
C HIS A 99 -10.38 -33.46 17.12
N ASN A 100 -11.49 -33.73 16.43
CA ASN A 100 -12.19 -35.01 16.54
C ASN A 100 -11.51 -36.15 15.76
N LEU A 101 -10.79 -35.84 14.67
CA LEU A 101 -10.06 -36.84 13.88
C LEU A 101 -8.80 -37.39 14.57
N TYR A 102 -8.27 -36.71 15.58
CA TYR A 102 -7.11 -37.16 16.38
C TYR A 102 -7.49 -37.83 17.71
N LYS A 103 -8.79 -37.98 18.02
CA LYS A 103 -9.26 -38.64 19.25
C LYS A 103 -9.83 -40.05 19.04
N GLU A 104 -9.87 -40.53 17.80
CA GLU A 104 -10.40 -41.87 17.45
C GLU A 104 -9.30 -42.90 17.10
N ASN A 105 -8.03 -42.66 17.44
CA ASN A 105 -6.96 -43.68 17.40
C ASN A 105 -6.36 -43.91 18.79
#